data_AF-A0A8S2WYN0-F1
#
_entry.id   AF-A0A8S2WYN0-F1
#
_cell.length_a   1.000
_cell.length_b   1.000
_cell.length_c   1.000
_cell.angle_alpha   90.00
_cell.angle_beta   90.00
_cell.angle_gamma   90.00
#
_symmetry.space_group_name_H-M   'P 1'
#
loop_
_entity.id
_entity.type
_entity.pdbx_description
1 polymer ?
#
loop_
_entity_poly.entity_id
_entity_poly.type
_entity_poly.pdbx_seq_one_letter_code
_entity_poly.pdbx_strand_id
1 'polypeptide(L)'
;MQGTDHPQAQWYWKSNSDPWSVNEKEEWSRYSDIQSDIIEEAFNQKTNKHLVELDNYWIDLNGSIQIGKHDRNKRRQIKRMLINRNESQSLREERFFFPEPLKKPFNEDRLDGGYHGFIKEWEEKNKTVLKKFFWKKIIKEVSNSDKVEQAANGIIFEGNRLGEKCESEWIAKQLRTVKNQDIEEIRKRCINLYSKECFLYKLVNKTLRENDATKVDTLAPFCYFLFDSWSNNSKNQYKMEVYRGANLDPEMIACYKKATGTYK
;
A
#
# COMPACT_ATOMS: atom_id res chain seq x y z
N MET A 1 25.87 6.53 7.76
CA MET A 1 25.25 5.43 6.99
C MET A 1 25.58 5.67 5.53
N GLN A 2 26.52 4.92 4.96
CA GLN A 2 26.79 4.97 3.52
C GLN A 2 25.73 4.09 2.84
N GLY A 3 24.68 4.73 2.32
CA GLY A 3 23.73 4.06 1.43
C GLY A 3 24.43 3.88 0.09
N THR A 4 24.73 2.65 -0.29
CA THR A 4 25.03 2.33 -1.68
C THR A 4 23.72 2.47 -2.45
N ASP A 5 23.46 3.66 -2.99
CA ASP A 5 22.30 3.93 -3.84
C ASP A 5 22.45 3.17 -5.15
N HIS A 6 22.07 1.90 -5.12
CA HIS A 6 21.88 1.14 -6.34
C HIS A 6 20.68 1.75 -7.10
N PRO A 7 20.83 2.02 -8.40
CA PRO A 7 19.75 2.55 -9.20
C PRO A 7 18.56 1.59 -9.15
N GLN A 8 17.38 2.10 -8.80
CA GLN A 8 16.15 1.31 -8.80
C GLN A 8 15.56 1.32 -10.22
N ALA A 9 15.18 0.15 -10.71
CA ALA A 9 14.46 0.05 -11.97
C ALA A 9 13.02 0.53 -11.79
N GLN A 10 12.55 1.38 -12.71
CA GLN A 10 11.17 1.82 -12.83
C GLN A 10 10.70 1.53 -14.25
N TRP A 11 9.49 0.98 -14.35
CA TRP A 11 8.85 0.70 -15.63
C TRP A 11 7.82 1.78 -15.97
N TYR A 12 7.71 2.06 -17.26
CA TYR A 12 6.80 3.06 -17.83
C TYR A 12 6.06 2.49 -19.04
N TRP A 13 4.89 3.05 -19.32
CA TRP A 13 4.12 2.79 -20.53
C TRP A 13 3.80 4.08 -21.26
N LYS A 14 3.75 4.02 -22.60
CA LYS A 14 3.49 5.20 -23.45
C LYS A 14 2.01 5.59 -23.35
N SER A 15 1.75 6.77 -22.78
CA SER A 15 0.42 7.21 -22.34
C SER A 15 -0.32 8.12 -23.31
N ASN A 16 0.29 8.47 -24.44
CA ASN A 16 -0.37 9.15 -25.56
C ASN A 16 -1.72 8.51 -25.92
N SER A 17 -2.67 9.32 -26.40
CA SER A 17 -3.95 8.82 -26.90
C SER A 17 -3.75 7.83 -28.05
N ASP A 18 -2.90 8.19 -29.01
CA ASP A 18 -2.32 7.26 -29.98
C ASP A 18 -0.86 6.91 -29.59
N PRO A 19 -0.60 5.71 -29.05
CA PRO A 19 0.74 5.31 -28.62
C PRO A 19 1.73 5.13 -29.79
N TRP A 20 1.25 5.09 -31.04
CA TRP A 20 2.10 4.88 -32.22
C TRP A 20 2.32 6.16 -33.04
N SER A 21 1.70 7.27 -32.65
CA SER A 21 1.92 8.56 -33.30
C SER A 21 3.39 8.98 -33.20
N VAL A 22 3.94 9.39 -34.34
CA VAL A 22 5.29 9.96 -34.47
C VAL A 22 5.29 11.49 -34.44
N ASN A 23 4.10 12.10 -34.54
CA ASN A 23 3.93 13.56 -34.63
C ASN A 23 3.63 14.18 -33.25
N GLU A 24 3.25 13.36 -32.27
CA GLU A 24 2.97 13.82 -30.91
C GLU A 24 4.23 13.73 -30.04
N LYS A 25 4.35 14.67 -29.09
CA LYS A 25 5.35 14.56 -28.04
C LYS A 25 5.07 13.29 -27.23
N GLU A 26 6.10 12.49 -26.98
CA GLU A 26 5.93 11.27 -26.20
C GLU A 26 5.56 11.59 -24.75
N GLU A 27 4.49 10.97 -24.30
CA GLU A 27 4.05 10.98 -22.91
C GLU A 27 4.22 9.57 -22.33
N TRP A 28 4.80 9.52 -21.13
CA TRP A 28 5.11 8.27 -20.45
C TRP A 28 4.55 8.32 -19.05
N SER A 29 3.73 7.32 -18.71
CA SER A 29 3.19 7.15 -17.38
C SER A 29 3.89 6.00 -16.67
N ARG A 30 4.06 6.13 -15.36
CA ARG A 30 4.66 5.09 -14.52
C ARG A 30 3.66 3.95 -14.33
N TYR A 31 4.19 2.73 -14.26
CA TYR A 31 3.48 1.65 -13.57
C TYR A 31 3.49 1.89 -12.06
N SER A 32 2.54 1.29 -11.34
CA SER A 32 2.57 1.28 -9.88
C SER A 32 3.89 0.68 -9.38
N ASP A 33 4.26 0.94 -8.12
CA ASP A 33 5.49 0.38 -7.56
C ASP A 33 5.48 -1.15 -7.63
N ILE A 34 4.31 -1.76 -7.38
CA ILE A 34 4.15 -3.21 -7.33
C ILE A 34 4.15 -3.80 -8.74
N GLN A 35 3.45 -3.18 -9.69
CA GLN A 35 3.51 -3.61 -11.08
C GLN A 35 4.94 -3.53 -11.62
N SER A 36 5.67 -2.45 -11.28
CA SER A 36 7.07 -2.30 -11.65
C SER A 36 7.94 -3.39 -11.04
N ASP A 37 7.74 -3.74 -9.77
CA ASP A 37 8.47 -4.83 -9.11
C ASP A 37 8.13 -6.19 -9.74
N ILE A 38 6.87 -6.46 -10.10
CA ILE A 38 6.45 -7.70 -10.78
C ILE A 38 7.14 -7.80 -12.15
N ILE A 39 7.14 -6.73 -12.94
CA ILE A 39 7.80 -6.68 -14.26
C ILE A 39 9.31 -6.86 -14.10
N GLU A 40 9.93 -6.19 -13.13
CA GLU A 40 11.36 -6.24 -12.88
C GLU A 40 11.80 -7.62 -12.35
N GLU A 41 11.03 -8.25 -11.47
CA GLU A 41 11.26 -9.62 -11.02
C GLU A 41 11.25 -10.58 -12.21
N ALA A 42 10.30 -10.46 -13.12
CA ALA A 42 10.22 -11.29 -14.32
C ALA A 42 11.34 -11.00 -15.31
N PHE A 43 11.71 -9.73 -15.50
CA PHE A 43 12.82 -9.33 -16.36
C PHE A 43 14.16 -9.92 -15.89
N ASN A 44 14.37 -9.97 -14.57
CA ASN A 44 15.60 -10.50 -13.97
C ASN A 44 15.62 -12.03 -13.87
N GLN A 45 14.45 -12.68 -13.91
CA GLN A 45 14.37 -14.13 -13.98
C GLN A 45 14.79 -14.59 -15.38
N LYS A 46 15.92 -15.31 -15.48
CA LYS A 46 16.43 -15.92 -16.73
C LYS A 46 15.53 -17.03 -17.31
N THR A 47 14.29 -17.12 -16.87
CA THR A 47 13.29 -18.05 -17.40
C THR A 47 12.67 -17.45 -18.65
N ASN A 48 12.44 -18.26 -19.69
CA ASN A 48 11.77 -17.88 -20.96
C ASN A 48 10.31 -17.37 -20.82
N LYS A 49 9.89 -16.92 -19.63
CA LYS A 49 8.61 -16.25 -19.41
C LYS A 49 8.73 -14.79 -19.85
N HIS A 50 8.59 -14.58 -21.14
CA HIS A 50 8.58 -13.25 -21.74
C HIS A 50 7.25 -12.52 -21.59
N LEU A 51 6.18 -13.25 -21.26
CA LEU A 51 4.85 -12.71 -21.02
C LEU A 51 4.56 -12.69 -19.52
N VAL A 52 4.46 -11.49 -18.95
CA VAL A 52 4.16 -11.24 -17.53
C VAL A 52 2.70 -10.87 -17.39
N GLU A 53 2.01 -11.46 -16.41
CA GLU A 53 0.63 -11.13 -16.11
C GLU A 53 0.56 -9.97 -15.10
N LEU A 54 -0.18 -8.92 -15.45
CA LEU A 54 -0.67 -7.90 -14.52
C LEU A 54 -2.20 -7.96 -14.47
N ASP A 55 -2.84 -7.22 -13.58
CA ASP A 55 -4.30 -7.29 -13.40
C ASP A 55 -5.11 -7.02 -14.68
N ASN A 56 -4.84 -5.90 -15.34
CA ASN A 56 -5.57 -5.45 -16.54
C ASN A 56 -4.84 -5.73 -17.85
N TYR A 57 -3.58 -6.15 -17.79
CA TYR A 57 -2.69 -6.23 -18.96
C TYR A 57 -1.79 -7.45 -18.92
N TRP A 58 -1.31 -7.84 -20.09
CA TRP A 58 -0.11 -8.67 -20.26
C TRP A 58 1.06 -7.79 -20.67
N ILE A 59 2.25 -8.11 -20.19
CA ILE A 59 3.49 -7.43 -20.56
C ILE A 59 4.35 -8.41 -21.35
N ASP A 60 4.55 -8.13 -22.63
CA ASP A 60 5.53 -8.82 -23.47
C ASP A 60 6.87 -8.08 -23.36
N LEU A 61 7.79 -8.67 -22.59
CA LEU A 61 9.13 -8.15 -22.36
C LEU A 61 10.01 -8.20 -23.62
N ASN A 62 9.79 -9.16 -24.52
CA ASN A 62 10.56 -9.27 -25.76
C ASN A 62 10.14 -8.18 -26.75
N GLY A 63 8.82 -8.01 -26.90
CA GLY A 63 8.26 -6.95 -27.73
C GLY A 63 8.40 -5.56 -27.11
N SER A 64 8.68 -5.46 -25.81
CA SER A 64 8.55 -4.23 -25.02
C SER A 64 7.16 -3.59 -25.22
N ILE A 65 6.12 -4.42 -25.08
CA ILE A 65 4.72 -4.03 -25.32
C ILE A 65 3.82 -4.48 -24.16
N GLN A 66 2.95 -3.57 -23.72
CA GLN A 66 1.77 -3.88 -22.93
C GLN A 66 0.60 -4.23 -23.85
N ILE A 67 -0.19 -5.25 -23.48
CA ILE A 67 -1.35 -5.75 -24.22
C ILE A 67 -2.57 -5.78 -23.28
N GLY A 68 -3.67 -5.13 -23.65
CA GLY A 68 -4.93 -5.17 -22.90
C GLY A 68 -5.52 -6.59 -22.79
N LYS A 69 -5.96 -6.98 -21.58
CA LYS A 69 -6.66 -8.26 -21.38
C LYS A 69 -8.07 -8.26 -21.99
N HIS A 70 -8.77 -7.14 -21.88
CA HIS A 70 -10.13 -6.98 -22.42
C HIS A 70 -10.16 -6.60 -23.90
N ASP A 71 -9.07 -6.02 -24.41
CA ASP A 71 -8.93 -5.63 -25.81
C ASP A 71 -7.46 -5.79 -26.24
N ARG A 72 -7.20 -6.82 -27.05
CA ARG A 72 -5.85 -7.15 -27.52
C ARG A 72 -5.30 -6.16 -28.55
N ASN A 73 -6.15 -5.28 -29.08
CA ASN A 73 -5.74 -4.20 -29.98
C ASN A 73 -5.24 -2.99 -29.18
N LYS A 74 -5.60 -2.86 -27.90
CA LYS A 74 -5.01 -1.86 -27.00
C LYS A 74 -3.60 -2.31 -26.62
N ARG A 75 -2.65 -1.88 -27.43
CA ARG A 75 -1.22 -2.13 -27.25
C ARG A 75 -0.48 -0.83 -27.03
N ARG A 76 0.47 -0.83 -26.12
CA ARG A 76 1.28 0.35 -25.78
C ARG A 76 2.73 -0.07 -25.60
N GLN A 77 3.66 0.76 -26.06
CA GLN A 77 5.08 0.53 -25.80
C GLN A 77 5.37 0.68 -24.31
N ILE A 78 6.33 -0.08 -23.82
CA ILE A 78 6.87 0.04 -22.46
C ILE A 78 8.36 0.32 -22.50
N LYS A 79 8.89 0.88 -21.42
CA LYS A 79 10.33 1.03 -21.24
C LYS A 79 10.73 0.87 -19.79
N ARG A 80 11.95 0.38 -19.61
CA ARG A 80 12.65 0.31 -18.33
C ARG A 80 13.59 1.50 -18.20
N MET A 81 13.56 2.18 -17.07
CA MET A 81 14.50 3.25 -16.74
C MET A 81 15.15 2.96 -15.40
N LEU A 82 16.45 3.24 -15.29
CA LEU A 82 17.18 3.21 -14.04
C LEU A 82 17.10 4.59 -13.40
N ILE A 83 16.46 4.69 -12.24
CA ILE A 83 16.31 5.94 -11.50
C ILE A 83 17.38 5.98 -10.41
N ASN A 84 18.24 7.00 -10.48
CA ASN A 84 19.12 7.36 -9.38
C ASN A 84 18.29 8.10 -8.33
N ARG A 85 18.22 7.54 -7.13
CA ARG A 85 17.49 8.15 -6.01
C ARG A 85 18.27 9.35 -5.48
N ASN A 86 18.20 10.47 -6.17
CA ASN A 86 18.70 11.73 -5.64
C ASN A 86 17.68 12.29 -4.63
N GLU A 87 18.15 12.96 -3.58
CA GLU A 87 17.31 13.51 -2.49
C GLU A 87 16.22 14.49 -2.95
N SER A 88 16.31 15.03 -4.17
CA SER A 88 15.41 16.03 -4.74
C SER A 88 14.27 15.49 -5.61
N GLN A 89 14.23 14.18 -5.90
CA GLN A 89 13.17 13.61 -6.74
C GLN A 89 11.99 13.17 -5.87
N SER A 90 10.82 13.77 -6.08
CA SER A 90 9.59 13.36 -5.40
C SER A 90 9.25 11.92 -5.79
N LEU A 91 9.49 10.98 -4.87
CA LEU A 91 9.35 9.55 -5.15
C LEU A 91 7.89 9.19 -5.49
N ARG A 92 6.90 9.97 -5.04
CA ARG A 92 5.50 9.57 -4.93
C ARG A 92 4.52 10.72 -5.10
N GLU A 93 4.71 11.55 -6.12
CA GLU A 93 3.82 12.67 -6.44
C GLU A 93 2.34 12.28 -6.44
N GLU A 94 2.00 11.06 -6.88
CA GLU A 94 0.61 10.59 -6.92
C GLU A 94 -0.04 10.53 -5.53
N ARG A 95 0.74 10.20 -4.48
CA ARG A 95 0.23 10.16 -3.11
C ARG A 95 -0.06 11.55 -2.53
N PHE A 96 0.60 12.57 -3.05
CA PHE A 96 0.52 13.94 -2.53
C PHE A 96 -0.41 14.83 -3.36
N PHE A 97 -0.35 14.73 -4.69
CA PHE A 97 -1.11 15.57 -5.62
C PHE A 97 -2.45 14.97 -6.02
N PHE A 98 -2.62 13.64 -5.94
CA PHE A 98 -3.89 12.97 -6.27
C PHE A 98 -4.42 12.13 -5.10
N PRO A 99 -4.59 12.71 -3.89
CA PRO A 99 -5.15 11.98 -2.77
C PRO A 99 -6.62 11.62 -3.00
N GLU A 100 -7.04 10.45 -2.53
CA GLU A 100 -8.46 10.07 -2.52
C GLU A 100 -9.30 11.15 -1.81
N PRO A 101 -10.43 11.59 -2.40
CA PRO A 101 -11.33 12.56 -1.79
C PRO A 101 -11.69 12.19 -0.36
N LEU A 102 -11.76 13.20 0.51
CA LEU A 102 -12.28 13.00 1.86
C LEU A 102 -13.81 12.89 1.81
N LYS A 103 -14.38 11.95 2.57
CA LYS A 103 -15.83 11.94 2.88
C LYS A 103 -16.17 12.79 4.10
N LYS A 104 -15.19 12.99 4.99
CA LYS A 104 -15.32 13.78 6.21
C LYS A 104 -14.01 14.53 6.52
N PRO A 105 -14.07 15.68 7.21
CA PRO A 105 -12.90 16.36 7.76
C PRO A 105 -12.10 15.51 8.76
N PHE A 106 -10.80 15.74 8.84
CA PHE A 106 -9.86 15.06 9.76
C PHE A 106 -10.10 15.41 11.24
N ASN A 107 -10.80 16.50 11.52
CA ASN A 107 -11.03 17.03 12.87
C ASN A 107 -12.33 16.54 13.51
N GLU A 108 -13.21 15.84 12.79
CA GLU A 108 -14.56 15.51 13.28
C GLU A 108 -14.65 14.16 14.02
N ASP A 109 -13.85 13.15 13.68
CA ASP A 109 -13.98 11.79 14.24
C ASP A 109 -12.79 11.37 15.12
N ARG A 110 -12.55 12.07 16.24
CA ARG A 110 -11.52 11.68 17.23
C ARG A 110 -11.97 10.65 18.27
N LEU A 111 -13.25 10.29 18.32
CA LEU A 111 -13.82 9.49 19.41
C LEU A 111 -13.81 7.98 19.15
N ASP A 112 -13.70 7.53 17.89
CA ASP A 112 -13.95 6.12 17.52
C ASP A 112 -12.67 5.30 17.32
N GLY A 113 -11.60 5.66 18.03
CA GLY A 113 -10.42 4.81 18.22
C GLY A 113 -9.48 4.60 17.02
N GLY A 114 -9.85 4.96 15.79
CA GLY A 114 -9.00 4.86 14.60
C GLY A 114 -8.28 3.49 14.49
N TYR A 115 -6.96 3.50 14.32
CA TYR A 115 -6.13 2.28 14.36
C TYR A 115 -6.37 1.44 15.62
N HIS A 116 -6.44 2.08 16.79
CA HIS A 116 -6.56 1.38 18.06
C HIS A 116 -7.89 0.64 18.21
N GLY A 117 -9.01 1.28 17.84
CA GLY A 117 -10.33 0.65 17.86
C GLY A 117 -10.42 -0.52 16.87
N PHE A 118 -9.96 -0.29 15.63
CA PHE A 118 -9.96 -1.28 14.56
C PHE A 118 -9.14 -2.53 14.91
N ILE A 119 -7.94 -2.34 15.48
CA ILE A 119 -7.07 -3.44 15.91
C ILE A 119 -7.67 -4.15 17.13
N LYS A 120 -8.18 -3.40 18.12
CA LYS A 120 -8.73 -3.97 19.34
C LYS A 120 -9.94 -4.86 19.08
N GLU A 121 -10.83 -4.46 18.17
CA GLU A 121 -11.98 -5.29 17.76
C GLU A 121 -11.52 -6.65 17.19
N TRP A 122 -10.54 -6.61 16.27
CA TRP A 122 -9.98 -7.84 15.69
C TRP A 122 -9.29 -8.71 16.74
N GLU A 123 -8.50 -8.11 17.63
CA GLU A 123 -7.86 -8.84 18.72
C GLU A 123 -8.89 -9.51 19.64
N GLU A 124 -9.98 -8.82 19.98
CA GLU A 124 -11.05 -9.38 20.81
C GLU A 124 -11.73 -10.58 20.15
N LYS A 125 -12.00 -10.52 18.84
CA LYS A 125 -12.55 -11.64 18.06
C LYS A 125 -11.60 -12.84 18.01
N ASN A 126 -10.29 -12.61 18.02
CA ASN A 126 -9.28 -13.64 17.86
C ASN A 126 -8.65 -14.12 19.17
N LYS A 127 -9.12 -13.64 20.33
CA LYS A 127 -8.67 -14.11 21.65
C LYS A 127 -9.32 -15.44 22.00
N THR A 128 -8.52 -16.49 22.08
CA THR A 128 -8.98 -17.78 22.62
C THR A 128 -8.80 -17.82 24.13
N VAL A 129 -9.90 -18.04 24.85
CA VAL A 129 -9.87 -18.22 26.32
C VAL A 129 -9.56 -19.68 26.62
N LEU A 130 -8.34 -19.98 27.08
CA LEU A 130 -7.91 -21.36 27.31
C LEU A 130 -8.39 -21.93 28.65
N LYS A 131 -8.40 -21.13 29.72
CA LYS A 131 -8.87 -21.53 31.06
C LYS A 131 -9.42 -20.32 31.80
N LYS A 132 -10.53 -20.53 32.52
CA LYS A 132 -11.10 -19.56 33.48
C LYS A 132 -11.08 -20.20 34.86
N PHE A 133 -10.07 -19.88 35.67
CA PHE A 133 -10.01 -20.31 37.06
C PHE A 133 -10.10 -19.08 37.95
N PHE A 134 -11.16 -19.01 38.77
CA PHE A 134 -11.54 -18.03 39.82
C PHE A 134 -11.02 -16.58 39.78
N TRP A 135 -9.74 -16.30 39.48
CA TRP A 135 -9.16 -14.95 39.37
C TRP A 135 -8.18 -14.75 38.20
N LYS A 136 -7.90 -15.76 37.36
CA LYS A 136 -6.92 -15.66 36.26
C LYS A 136 -7.49 -16.21 34.95
N LYS A 137 -7.63 -15.33 33.96
CA LYS A 137 -7.97 -15.68 32.57
C LYS A 137 -6.67 -15.94 31.81
N ILE A 138 -6.46 -17.17 31.33
CA ILE A 138 -5.35 -17.46 30.41
C ILE A 138 -5.87 -17.22 29.01
N ILE A 139 -5.35 -16.17 28.36
CA ILE A 139 -5.67 -15.82 26.98
C ILE A 139 -4.52 -16.31 26.11
N LYS A 140 -4.82 -17.11 25.08
CA LYS A 140 -3.85 -17.41 24.03
C LYS A 140 -4.01 -16.36 22.94
N GLU A 141 -2.95 -15.60 22.72
CA GLU A 141 -2.86 -14.70 21.60
C GLU A 141 -2.45 -15.45 20.33
N VAL A 142 -2.91 -14.94 19.20
CA VAL A 142 -2.51 -15.40 17.86
C VAL A 142 -1.01 -15.17 17.70
N SER A 143 -0.28 -16.15 17.18
CA SER A 143 1.17 -16.01 16.96
C SER A 143 1.45 -14.98 15.87
N ASN A 144 2.61 -14.32 15.88
CA ASN A 144 2.94 -13.34 14.82
C ASN A 144 2.93 -13.97 13.42
N SER A 145 3.35 -15.23 13.28
CA SER A 145 3.29 -15.96 12.01
C SER A 145 1.85 -16.13 11.53
N ASP A 146 0.92 -16.50 12.43
CA ASP A 146 -0.50 -16.60 12.11
C ASP A 146 -1.10 -15.23 11.76
N LYS A 147 -0.71 -14.16 12.49
CA LYS A 147 -1.14 -12.78 12.16
C LYS A 147 -0.67 -12.36 10.77
N VAL A 148 0.55 -12.74 10.36
CA VAL A 148 1.06 -12.50 9.01
C VAL A 148 0.26 -13.27 7.95
N GLU A 149 -0.10 -14.53 8.22
CA GLU A 149 -0.95 -15.29 7.29
C GLU A 149 -2.36 -14.70 7.19
N GLN A 150 -2.96 -14.26 8.30
CA GLN A 150 -4.23 -13.55 8.29
C GLN A 150 -4.14 -12.25 7.47
N ALA A 151 -3.08 -11.46 7.67
CA ALA A 151 -2.84 -10.24 6.88
C ALA A 151 -2.71 -10.56 5.38
N ALA A 152 -1.90 -11.56 5.03
CA ALA A 152 -1.69 -11.97 3.64
C ALA A 152 -3.02 -12.41 2.97
N ASN A 153 -3.81 -13.23 3.66
CA ASN A 153 -5.10 -13.70 3.15
C ASN A 153 -6.13 -12.58 3.04
N GLY A 154 -6.21 -11.69 4.02
CA GLY A 154 -7.11 -10.55 3.99
C GLY A 154 -6.78 -9.57 2.87
N ILE A 155 -5.49 -9.32 2.62
CA ILE A 155 -5.03 -8.49 1.49
C ILE A 155 -5.42 -9.11 0.14
N ILE A 156 -5.25 -10.42 -0.03
CA ILE A 156 -5.70 -11.12 -1.25
C ILE A 156 -7.21 -11.00 -1.41
N PHE A 157 -7.97 -11.20 -0.33
CA PHE A 157 -9.43 -11.10 -0.36
C PHE A 157 -9.89 -9.73 -0.83
N GLU A 158 -9.36 -8.65 -0.23
CA GLU A 158 -9.74 -7.29 -0.62
C GLU A 158 -9.23 -6.92 -2.01
N GLY A 159 -8.01 -7.34 -2.37
CA GLY A 159 -7.46 -7.11 -3.72
C GLY A 159 -8.32 -7.74 -4.80
N ASN A 160 -8.74 -8.99 -4.61
CA ASN A 160 -9.65 -9.68 -5.53
C ASN A 160 -10.98 -8.93 -5.71
N ARG A 161 -11.54 -8.35 -4.63
CA ARG A 161 -12.77 -7.56 -4.71
C ARG A 161 -12.60 -6.25 -5.49
N LEU A 162 -11.38 -5.71 -5.52
CA LEU A 162 -11.04 -4.50 -6.25
C LEU A 162 -10.54 -4.75 -7.68
N GLY A 163 -10.35 -6.02 -8.07
CA GLY A 163 -9.74 -6.36 -9.36
C GLY A 163 -8.21 -6.22 -9.37
N GLU A 164 -7.58 -6.16 -8.19
CA GLU A 164 -6.14 -6.00 -7.96
C GLU A 164 -5.52 -7.35 -7.52
N LYS A 165 -5.88 -8.43 -8.21
CA LYS A 165 -5.49 -9.79 -7.88
C LYS A 165 -3.96 -9.97 -7.92
N CYS A 166 -3.32 -9.64 -9.03
CA CYS A 166 -1.87 -9.80 -9.21
C CYS A 166 -1.09 -8.98 -8.19
N GLU A 167 -1.47 -7.71 -7.96
CA GLU A 167 -0.84 -6.89 -6.93
C GLU A 167 -1.02 -7.52 -5.53
N SER A 168 -2.24 -7.94 -5.18
CA SER A 168 -2.54 -8.47 -3.85
C SER A 168 -1.84 -9.79 -3.55
N GLU A 169 -1.76 -10.69 -4.54
CA GLU A 169 -1.01 -11.95 -4.44
C GLU A 169 0.49 -11.68 -4.27
N TRP A 170 1.04 -10.70 -4.99
CA TRP A 170 2.43 -10.29 -4.83
C TRP A 170 2.70 -9.74 -3.42
N ILE A 171 1.86 -8.82 -2.91
CA ILE A 171 1.99 -8.28 -1.54
C ILE A 171 1.96 -9.42 -0.51
N ALA A 172 0.97 -10.31 -0.62
CA ALA A 172 0.82 -11.44 0.28
C ALA A 172 2.03 -12.38 0.24
N LYS A 173 2.60 -12.64 -0.94
CA LYS A 173 3.85 -13.39 -1.10
C LYS A 173 4.98 -12.71 -0.33
N GLN A 174 5.16 -11.39 -0.50
CA GLN A 174 6.20 -10.64 0.20
C GLN A 174 6.03 -10.70 1.73
N LEU A 175 4.81 -10.58 2.25
CA LEU A 175 4.53 -10.76 3.69
C LEU A 175 4.92 -12.16 4.19
N ARG A 176 4.56 -13.21 3.43
CA ARG A 176 4.87 -14.60 3.82
C ARG A 176 6.37 -14.90 3.88
N THR A 177 7.21 -14.16 3.15
CA THR A 177 8.68 -14.32 3.22
C THR A 177 9.26 -14.01 4.61
N VAL A 178 8.58 -13.19 5.40
CA VAL A 178 9.04 -12.75 6.74
C VAL A 178 8.24 -13.35 7.88
N LYS A 179 7.25 -14.23 7.62
CA LYS A 179 6.30 -14.71 8.63
C LYS A 179 6.93 -15.44 9.84
N ASN A 180 8.08 -16.07 9.63
CA ASN A 180 8.81 -16.82 10.65
C ASN A 180 10.05 -16.05 11.15
N GLN A 181 10.20 -14.79 10.75
CA GLN A 181 11.27 -13.93 11.22
C GLN A 181 10.87 -13.20 12.51
N ASP A 182 11.77 -12.41 13.05
CA ASP A 182 11.47 -11.57 14.19
C ASP A 182 10.44 -10.48 13.84
N ILE A 183 9.86 -9.89 14.89
CA ILE A 183 8.81 -8.88 14.74
C ILE A 183 9.32 -7.62 14.01
N GLU A 184 10.60 -7.26 14.13
CA GLU A 184 11.14 -6.07 13.48
C GLU A 184 11.21 -6.25 11.96
N GLU A 185 11.58 -7.43 11.48
CA GLU A 185 11.56 -7.73 10.04
C GLU A 185 10.14 -7.76 9.46
N ILE A 186 9.16 -8.29 10.22
CA ILE A 186 7.74 -8.23 9.84
C ILE A 186 7.28 -6.77 9.73
N ARG A 187 7.62 -5.94 10.72
CA ARG A 187 7.29 -4.51 10.75
C ARG A 187 7.91 -3.75 9.59
N LYS A 188 9.22 -3.90 9.36
CA LYS A 188 9.92 -3.28 8.22
C LYS A 188 9.26 -3.67 6.90
N ARG A 189 8.89 -4.94 6.73
CA ARG A 189 8.18 -5.41 5.54
C ARG A 189 6.81 -4.73 5.39
N CYS A 190 6.02 -4.65 6.46
CA CYS A 190 4.70 -4.00 6.44
C CYS A 190 4.81 -2.51 6.09
N ILE A 191 5.76 -1.78 6.70
CA ILE A 191 6.03 -0.37 6.40
C ILE A 191 6.44 -0.21 4.93
N ASN A 192 7.36 -1.05 4.44
CA ASN A 192 7.79 -1.01 3.06
C ASN A 192 6.61 -1.20 2.09
N LEU A 193 5.77 -2.21 2.33
CA LEU A 193 4.60 -2.50 1.50
C LEU A 193 3.56 -1.38 1.57
N TYR A 194 3.27 -0.85 2.76
CA TYR A 194 2.36 0.29 2.94
C TYR A 194 2.90 1.59 2.34
N SER A 195 4.22 1.71 2.22
CA SER A 195 4.82 2.88 1.60
C SER A 195 4.64 2.90 0.08
N LYS A 196 4.46 1.73 -0.56
CA LYS A 196 4.37 1.59 -2.03
C LYS A 196 3.14 2.29 -2.62
N GLU A 197 3.25 2.74 -3.87
CA GLU A 197 2.09 3.19 -4.65
C GLU A 197 1.38 1.94 -5.15
N CYS A 198 0.27 1.59 -4.49
CA CYS A 198 -0.54 0.41 -4.74
C CYS A 198 -1.95 0.57 -4.17
N PHE A 199 -2.84 -0.38 -4.44
CA PHE A 199 -4.21 -0.33 -3.90
C PHE A 199 -4.25 -0.39 -2.36
N LEU A 200 -3.30 -1.10 -1.72
CA LEU A 200 -3.37 -1.41 -0.29
C LEU A 200 -3.31 -0.15 0.59
N TYR A 201 -2.41 0.80 0.31
CA TYR A 201 -2.32 2.02 1.12
C TYR A 201 -3.60 2.87 0.98
N LYS A 202 -4.19 2.94 -0.24
CA LYS A 202 -5.43 3.68 -0.49
C LYS A 202 -6.56 3.04 0.30
N LEU A 203 -6.68 1.72 0.24
CA LEU A 203 -7.70 0.95 0.92
C LEU A 203 -7.60 1.06 2.45
N VAL A 204 -6.41 0.88 3.03
CA VAL A 204 -6.19 1.00 4.49
C VAL A 204 -6.53 2.42 4.96
N ASN A 205 -6.02 3.45 4.27
CA ASN A 205 -6.32 4.84 4.63
C ASN A 205 -7.80 5.17 4.56
N LYS A 206 -8.50 4.68 3.54
CA LYS A 206 -9.94 4.87 3.39
C LYS A 206 -10.71 4.15 4.49
N THR A 207 -10.40 2.87 4.73
CA THR A 207 -11.05 2.03 5.74
C THR A 207 -10.98 2.66 7.12
N LEU A 208 -9.78 3.10 7.54
CA LEU A 208 -9.57 3.67 8.87
C LEU A 208 -10.13 5.08 9.01
N ARG A 209 -10.20 5.85 7.92
CA ARG A 209 -10.81 7.18 7.92
C ARG A 209 -12.34 7.10 8.00
N GLU A 210 -12.93 6.10 7.34
CA GLU A 210 -14.37 5.91 7.27
C GLU A 210 -14.90 5.01 8.40
N ASN A 211 -14.04 4.55 9.32
CA ASN A 211 -14.37 3.58 10.37
C ASN A 211 -15.12 2.35 9.81
N ASP A 212 -14.69 1.83 8.66
CA ASP A 212 -15.35 0.71 7.99
C ASP A 212 -15.05 -0.62 8.72
N ALA A 213 -15.89 -0.93 9.70
CA ALA A 213 -15.79 -2.14 10.52
C ALA A 213 -15.94 -3.45 9.70
N THR A 214 -16.48 -3.39 8.47
CA THR A 214 -16.64 -4.59 7.63
C THR A 214 -15.31 -5.20 7.19
N LYS A 215 -14.21 -4.46 7.33
CA LYS A 215 -12.85 -4.86 6.96
C LYS A 215 -11.96 -5.23 8.15
N VAL A 216 -12.52 -5.27 9.36
CA VAL A 216 -11.78 -5.65 10.58
C VAL A 216 -11.12 -7.01 10.40
N ASP A 217 -11.86 -7.99 9.89
CA ASP A 217 -11.34 -9.36 9.78
C ASP A 217 -10.33 -9.55 8.64
N THR A 218 -10.22 -8.59 7.72
CA THR A 218 -9.33 -8.66 6.55
C THR A 218 -8.11 -7.76 6.66
N LEU A 219 -8.26 -6.52 7.14
CA LEU A 219 -7.18 -5.53 7.16
C LEU A 219 -6.59 -5.27 8.54
N ALA A 220 -7.27 -5.59 9.63
CA ALA A 220 -6.76 -5.33 10.98
C ALA A 220 -5.46 -6.06 11.30
N PRO A 221 -5.23 -7.33 10.89
CA PRO A 221 -3.94 -7.99 11.12
C PRO A 221 -2.75 -7.24 10.49
N PHE A 222 -2.94 -6.66 9.30
CA PHE A 222 -1.92 -5.83 8.66
C PHE A 222 -1.73 -4.49 9.40
N CYS A 223 -2.84 -3.86 9.79
CA CYS A 223 -2.83 -2.60 10.54
C CYS A 223 -2.18 -2.75 11.92
N TYR A 224 -2.30 -3.92 12.56
CA TYR A 224 -1.64 -4.25 13.82
C TYR A 224 -0.13 -4.03 13.70
N PHE A 225 0.52 -4.59 12.68
CA PHE A 225 1.96 -4.44 12.50
C PHE A 225 2.38 -3.00 12.18
N LEU A 226 1.57 -2.26 11.42
CA LEU A 226 1.84 -0.85 11.14
C LEU A 226 1.76 0.01 12.41
N PHE A 227 0.73 -0.18 13.22
CA PHE A 227 0.54 0.56 14.47
C PHE A 227 1.64 0.23 15.48
N ASP A 228 1.92 -1.07 15.66
CA ASP A 228 2.98 -1.57 16.55
C ASP A 228 4.37 -1.07 16.14
N SER A 229 4.62 -0.88 14.83
CA SER A 229 5.83 -0.23 14.34
C SER A 229 5.96 1.22 14.77
N TRP A 230 4.85 1.97 14.76
CA TRP A 230 4.85 3.39 15.10
C TRP A 230 4.95 3.60 16.61
N SER A 231 4.20 2.83 17.42
CA SER A 231 4.18 2.95 18.87
C SER A 231 5.51 2.60 19.54
N ASN A 232 6.29 1.69 18.95
CA ASN A 232 7.60 1.30 19.50
C ASN A 232 8.75 2.22 19.04
N ASN A 233 8.59 2.95 17.93
CA ASN A 233 9.59 3.90 17.42
C ASN A 233 9.39 5.35 17.89
N SER A 234 8.29 5.65 18.59
CA SER A 234 7.93 7.01 19.04
C SER A 234 8.85 7.61 20.11
N LYS A 235 9.89 6.88 20.56
CA LYS A 235 10.91 7.39 21.49
C LYS A 235 11.80 8.47 20.87
N ASN A 236 11.85 8.56 19.54
CA ASN A 236 12.52 9.65 18.85
C ASN A 236 11.49 10.75 18.54
N GLN A 237 11.34 11.73 19.45
CA GLN A 237 10.57 12.95 19.18
C GLN A 237 11.26 13.79 18.11
N TYR A 238 11.02 13.45 16.84
CA TYR A 238 11.37 14.32 15.73
C TYR A 238 10.38 15.48 15.68
N LYS A 239 10.83 16.66 16.10
CA LYS A 239 10.11 17.91 15.88
C LYS A 239 10.37 18.38 14.46
N MET A 240 9.52 17.95 13.54
CA MET A 240 9.53 18.44 12.16
C MET A 240 8.14 18.86 11.76
N GLU A 241 8.07 19.88 10.91
CA GLU A 241 6.85 20.25 10.23
C GLU A 241 6.61 19.24 9.10
N VAL A 242 5.38 18.76 9.01
CA VAL A 242 4.97 17.81 7.98
C VAL A 242 3.83 18.39 7.17
N TYR A 243 3.88 18.17 5.86
CA TYR A 243 2.86 18.62 4.92
C TYR A 243 2.06 17.41 4.43
N ARG A 244 0.73 17.55 4.36
CA ARG A 244 -0.18 16.52 3.87
C ARG A 244 -1.11 17.12 2.83
N GLY A 245 -1.05 16.60 1.61
CA GLY A 245 -2.03 16.89 0.57
C GLY A 245 -3.37 16.21 0.88
N ALA A 246 -4.48 16.92 0.60
CA ALA A 246 -5.83 16.39 0.68
C ALA A 246 -6.73 17.08 -0.33
N ASN A 247 -7.64 16.32 -0.94
CA ASN A 247 -8.69 16.84 -1.81
C ASN A 247 -9.90 17.15 -0.94
N LEU A 248 -10.13 18.45 -0.73
CA LEU A 248 -11.17 18.99 0.15
C LEU A 248 -12.27 19.64 -0.69
N ASP A 249 -13.52 19.38 -0.35
CA ASP A 249 -14.62 20.17 -0.86
C ASP A 249 -14.71 21.55 -0.15
N PRO A 250 -15.50 22.50 -0.67
CA PRO A 250 -15.63 23.83 -0.06
C PRO A 250 -16.13 23.83 1.38
N GLU A 251 -16.97 22.87 1.77
CA GLU A 251 -17.53 22.76 3.13
C GLU A 251 -16.43 22.34 4.11
N MET A 252 -15.62 21.35 3.73
CA MET A 252 -14.45 20.93 4.51
C MET A 252 -13.43 22.04 4.65
N ILE A 253 -13.14 22.79 3.58
CA ILE A 253 -12.25 23.96 3.63
C ILE A 253 -12.77 24.98 4.65
N ALA A 254 -14.08 25.25 4.66
CA ALA A 254 -14.69 26.14 5.64
C ALA A 254 -14.58 25.59 7.08
N CYS A 255 -14.76 24.27 7.28
CA CYS A 255 -14.58 23.61 8.57
C CYS A 255 -13.14 23.79 9.11
N TYR A 256 -12.12 23.53 8.28
CA TYR A 256 -10.72 23.72 8.71
C TYR A 256 -10.37 25.18 8.99
N LYS A 257 -10.85 26.12 8.16
CA LYS A 257 -10.64 27.56 8.41
C LYS A 257 -11.26 28.03 9.73
N LYS A 258 -12.38 27.45 10.16
CA LYS A 258 -12.97 27.71 11.48
C LYS A 258 -12.13 27.09 12.61
N ALA A 259 -11.48 25.96 12.36
CA ALA A 259 -10.64 25.27 13.34
C ALA A 259 -9.22 25.85 13.48
N THR A 260 -8.73 26.61 12.49
CA THR A 260 -7.45 27.33 12.57
C THR A 260 -7.55 28.50 13.55
N GLY A 261 -6.78 28.46 14.64
CA GLY A 261 -6.77 29.48 15.71
C GLY A 261 -7.47 29.06 17.01
N THR A 262 -8.19 27.93 17.02
CA THR A 262 -8.88 27.39 18.21
C THR A 262 -8.13 26.29 18.96
N TYR A 263 -6.98 25.83 18.45
CA TYR A 263 -6.08 24.95 19.20
C TYR A 263 -5.02 25.79 19.91
N LYS A 264 -5.27 26.08 21.20
CA LYS A 264 -4.24 26.43 22.19
C LYS A 264 -3.85 25.17 22.95
#